data_AF-A0A1H4CCP6-F1
#
_entry.id   AF-A0A1H4CCP6-F1
#
_cell.length_a   1.000
_cell.length_b   1.000
_cell.length_c   1.000
_cell.angle_alpha   90.00
_cell.angle_beta   90.00
_cell.angle_gamma   90.00
#
_symmetry.space_group_name_H-M   'P 1'
#
loop_
_entity.id
_entity.type
_entity.pdbx_description
1 polymer ?
#
loop_
_entity_poly.entity_id
_entity_poly.type
_entity_poly.pdbx_seq_one_letter_code
_entity_poly.pdbx_strand_id
1 'polypeptide(L)' 'MAVPKRKMSRSNTRSRRSQWKAQLTELVTIRVQGREMKVPRRLAKAYKQGILIDE' A
#
# COMPACT_ATOMS: atom_id res chain seq x y z
N MET A 1 -14.04 -24.75 -22.97
CA MET A 1 -13.01 -23.97 -22.26
C MET A 1 -12.72 -22.71 -23.03
N ALA A 2 -12.68 -21.54 -22.39
CA ALA A 2 -12.37 -20.29 -23.08
C ALA A 2 -10.84 -20.13 -23.21
N VAL A 3 -10.37 -19.91 -24.45
CA VAL A 3 -8.96 -19.63 -24.75
C VAL A 3 -8.83 -18.35 -25.58
N PRO A 4 -7.73 -17.58 -25.43
CA PRO A 4 -7.52 -16.39 -26.24
C PRO A 4 -7.34 -16.77 -27.72
N LYS A 5 -8.24 -16.30 -28.59
CA LYS A 5 -8.16 -16.57 -30.03
C LYS A 5 -7.06 -15.76 -30.74
N ARG A 6 -6.71 -14.59 -30.20
CA ARG A 6 -5.78 -13.63 -30.82
C ARG A 6 -4.79 -13.11 -29.78
N LYS A 7 -3.58 -12.77 -30.26
CA LYS A 7 -2.60 -12.02 -29.47
C LYS A 7 -3.13 -10.61 -29.23
N MET A 8 -3.15 -10.18 -27.97
CA MET A 8 -3.53 -8.82 -27.60
C MET A 8 -2.51 -7.81 -28.13
N SER A 9 -2.98 -6.66 -28.64
CA SER A 9 -2.10 -5.62 -29.17
C SER A 9 -1.13 -5.11 -28.08
N ARG A 10 0.02 -4.57 -28.52
CA ARG A 10 1.01 -3.99 -27.60
C ARG A 10 0.40 -2.86 -26.78
N SER A 11 -0.38 -1.98 -27.41
CA SER A 11 -1.04 -0.85 -26.76
C SER A 11 -1.99 -1.33 -25.66
N ASN A 12 -2.90 -2.27 -25.96
CA ASN A 12 -3.85 -2.79 -24.97
C ASN A 12 -3.14 -3.50 -23.80
N THR A 13 -2.08 -4.25 -24.11
CA THR A 13 -1.28 -4.93 -23.08
C THR A 13 -0.60 -3.94 -22.14
N ARG A 14 -0.03 -2.85 -22.69
CA ARG A 14 0.61 -1.80 -21.88
C ARG A 14 -0.39 -1.02 -21.05
N SER A 15 -1.53 -0.63 -21.63
CA SER A 15 -2.60 0.08 -20.92
C SER A 15 -3.17 -0.73 -19.77
N ARG A 16 -3.35 -2.05 -19.93
CA ARG A 16 -3.79 -2.91 -18.82
C ARG A 16 -2.71 -2.99 -17.74
N ARG A 17 -1.44 -3.18 -18.12
CA ARG A 17 -0.34 -3.31 -17.17
C ARG A 17 -0.11 -2.04 -16.36
N SER A 18 -0.26 -0.86 -16.96
CA SER A 18 -0.04 0.42 -16.27
C SER A 18 -1.06 0.70 -15.14
N GLN A 19 -2.22 0.02 -15.14
CA GLN A 19 -3.17 0.11 -14.04
C GLN A 19 -2.77 -0.73 -12.83
N TRP A 20 -1.86 -1.69 -13.00
CA TRP A 20 -1.32 -2.46 -11.88
C TRP A 20 -0.24 -1.64 -11.17
N LYS A 21 -0.70 -0.79 -10.25
CA LYS A 21 0.11 0.11 -9.42
C LYS A 21 -0.39 0.06 -7.98
N ALA A 22 0.51 0.29 -7.03
CA ALA A 22 0.16 0.41 -5.62
C ALA A 22 -0.12 1.87 -5.25
N GLN A 23 -1.12 2.10 -4.39
CA GLN A 23 -1.34 3.39 -3.77
C GLN A 23 -0.49 3.49 -2.50
N LEU A 24 0.21 4.61 -2.34
CA LEU A 24 0.95 4.91 -1.11
C LEU A 24 -0.03 5.14 0.04
N THR A 25 0.23 4.52 1.18
CA THR A 25 -0.52 4.79 2.41
C THR A 25 -0.15 6.15 2.97
N GLU A 26 -1.16 6.95 3.30
CA GLU A 26 -0.96 8.20 4.02
C GLU A 26 -0.50 7.91 5.46
N LEU A 27 0.61 8.55 5.84
CA LEU A 27 1.21 8.42 7.16
C LEU A 27 0.93 9.66 8.00
N VAL A 28 0.62 9.45 9.26
CA VAL A 28 0.42 10.49 10.26
C VAL A 28 1.56 10.44 11.27
N THR A 29 2.08 11.59 11.64
CA THR A 29 3.10 11.71 12.69
C THR A 29 2.45 11.51 14.05
N ILE A 30 2.97 10.58 14.85
CA ILE A 30 2.59 10.35 16.23
C ILE A 30 3.82 10.36 17.13
N ARG A 31 3.64 10.72 18.39
CA ARG A 31 4.68 10.63 19.43
C ARG A 31 4.43 9.40 20.29
N VAL A 32 5.40 8.49 20.35
CA VAL A 32 5.33 7.23 21.11
C VAL A 32 6.67 7.04 21.80
N GLN A 33 6.66 6.75 23.11
CA GLN A 33 7.87 6.55 23.93
C GLN A 33 8.92 7.68 23.78
N GLY A 34 8.46 8.93 23.63
CA GLY A 34 9.34 10.09 23.47
C GLY A 34 9.89 10.33 22.06
N ARG A 35 9.67 9.41 21.11
CA ARG A 35 10.09 9.52 19.71
C ARG A 35 8.91 9.86 18.79
N GLU A 36 9.18 10.63 17.74
CA GLU A 36 8.22 10.88 16.67
C GLU A 36 8.35 9.83 15.56
N MET A 37 7.23 9.24 15.15
CA MET A 37 7.16 8.20 14.13
C MET A 37 6.00 8.46 13.16
N LYS A 38 6.18 8.06 11.90
CA LYS A 38 5.16 8.17 10.85
C LYS A 38 4.50 6.82 10.64
N VAL A 39 3.21 6.71 10.97
CA VAL A 39 2.48 5.45 10.88
C VAL A 39 1.17 5.61 10.11
N PRO A 40 0.63 4.54 9.50
CA PRO A 40 -0.72 4.57 8.94
C PRO A 40 -1.74 4.94 10.01
N ARG A 41 -2.67 5.86 9.71
CA ARG A 41 -3.64 6.39 10.68
C ARG A 41 -4.38 5.31 11.46
N ARG A 42 -4.74 4.20 10.81
CA ARG A 42 -5.45 3.06 11.44
C ARG A 42 -4.65 2.36 12.54
N LEU A 43 -3.31 2.42 12.48
CA LEU A 43 -2.41 1.76 13.43
C LEU A 43 -1.98 2.68 14.58
N ALA A 44 -2.26 3.98 14.51
CA ALA A 44 -1.81 4.96 15.50
C ALA A 44 -2.20 4.59 16.94
N LYS A 45 -3.38 4.00 17.15
CA LYS A 45 -3.83 3.56 18.48
C LYS A 45 -2.99 2.40 19.02
N ALA A 46 -2.69 1.41 18.17
CA ALA A 46 -1.92 0.23 18.58
C ALA A 46 -0.49 0.58 18.99
N TYR A 47 0.16 1.50 18.27
CA TYR A 47 1.47 2.03 18.64
C TYR A 47 1.44 2.82 19.95
N LYS A 48 0.42 3.68 20.17
CA LYS A 48 0.27 4.41 21.44
C LYS A 48 0.03 3.49 22.65
N GLN A 49 -0.67 2.37 22.43
CA GLN A 49 -0.98 1.40 23.48
C GLN A 49 0.16 0.39 23.72
N GLY A 50 1.23 0.44 22.92
CA GLY A 50 2.35 -0.52 23.02
C GLY A 50 1.99 -1.94 22.55
N ILE A 51 0.88 -2.11 21.83
CA ILE A 51 0.48 -3.40 21.23
C ILE A 51 1.35 -3.72 20.02
N LEU A 52 1.72 -2.68 19.27
CA LEU A 52 2.72 -2.74 18.22
C LEU A 52 3.96 -1.98 18.67
N ILE A 53 5.12 -2.56 18.42
CA ILE A 53 6.44 -2.01 18.70
C ILE A 53 7.19 -1.98 17.36
N ASP A 54 7.84 -0.86 17.06
CA ASP A 54 8.82 -0.82 15.97
C ASP A 54 10.12 -1.44 16.50
N GLU A 55 10.72 -2.37 15.74
CA GLU A 55 12.02 -3.00 16.04
C GLU A 55 13.18 -1.99 16.08
#